data_AF-A0A3N5JK33-F1
#
_entry.id   AF-A0A3N5JK33-F1
#
_cell.length_a   1.000
_cell.length_b   1.000
_cell.length_c   1.000
_cell.angle_alpha   90.00
_cell.angle_beta   90.00
_cell.angle_gamma   90.00
#
_symmetry.space_group_name_H-M   'P 1'
#
loop_
_entity.id
_entity.type
_entity.pdbx_description
1 polymer ?
#
loop_
_entity_poly.entity_id
_entity_poly.type
_entity_poly.pdbx_seq_one_letter_code
_entity_poly.pdbx_strand_id
1 'polypeptide(L)'
;MEAPKTPPKGKDFWDDIRETVRDGAREIRNLGDDLARQGRLRMDIFQTERRLKSAHGALGELVYKLLSEGKPIDPAETAVAELTARIRYYSDELSRLQQDLQKGPESNE
;
A
#
# COMPACT_ATOMS: atom_id res chain seq x y z
N MET A 1 -2.35 40.26 -14.04
CA MET A 1 -1.69 38.95 -13.85
C MET A 1 -2.40 38.29 -12.69
N GLU A 2 -3.42 37.47 -12.96
CA GLU A 2 -4.09 36.72 -11.91
C GLU A 2 -3.16 35.60 -11.43
N ALA A 3 -2.95 35.53 -10.11
CA ALA A 3 -2.18 34.47 -9.48
C ALA A 3 -2.81 33.10 -9.79
N PRO A 4 -2.02 32.05 -10.05
CA PRO A 4 -2.56 30.71 -10.24
C PRO A 4 -3.33 30.29 -8.99
N LYS A 5 -4.64 30.03 -9.17
CA LYS A 5 -5.55 29.58 -8.12
C LYS A 5 -4.99 28.29 -7.52
N THR A 6 -4.72 28.32 -6.22
CA THR A 6 -4.36 27.15 -5.41
C THR A 6 -5.44 26.07 -5.59
N PRO A 7 -5.06 24.80 -5.84
CA PRO A 7 -6.03 23.73 -5.97
C PRO A 7 -6.77 23.52 -4.63
N PRO A 8 -8.05 23.11 -4.68
CA PRO A 8 -8.91 23.02 -3.51
C PRO A 8 -8.44 21.91 -2.56
N LYS A 9 -8.44 22.22 -1.25
CA LYS A 9 -8.23 21.27 -0.14
C LYS A 9 -9.38 20.27 -0.05
N GLY A 10 -9.40 19.27 -0.94
CA GLY A 10 -10.04 17.98 -0.69
C GLY A 10 -8.94 16.99 -0.38
N LYS A 11 -9.17 16.04 0.56
CA LYS A 11 -8.24 14.99 1.00
C LYS A 11 -7.14 14.74 -0.04
N ASP A 12 -5.92 15.24 0.22
CA ASP A 12 -4.93 15.35 -0.84
C ASP A 12 -4.58 13.93 -1.32
N PHE A 13 -4.36 13.74 -2.62
CA PHE A 13 -3.87 12.47 -3.19
C PHE A 13 -2.67 11.91 -2.40
N TRP A 14 -1.85 12.80 -1.86
CA TRP A 14 -0.73 12.49 -0.99
C TRP A 14 -1.13 12.01 0.41
N ASP A 15 -2.24 12.49 0.96
CA ASP A 15 -2.82 11.99 2.20
C ASP A 15 -3.34 10.56 2.02
N ASP A 16 -3.98 10.24 0.89
CA ASP A 16 -4.44 8.88 0.58
C ASP A 16 -3.27 7.88 0.45
N ILE A 17 -2.18 8.29 -0.22
CA ILE A 17 -0.96 7.49 -0.28
C ILE A 17 -0.35 7.32 1.12
N ARG A 18 -0.30 8.40 1.91
CA ARG A 18 0.31 8.40 3.25
C ARG A 18 -0.46 7.53 4.24
N GLU A 19 -1.78 7.58 4.22
CA GLU A 19 -2.63 6.69 5.02
C GLU A 19 -2.38 5.22 4.65
N THR A 20 -2.34 4.92 3.34
CA THR A 20 -2.13 3.55 2.85
C THR A 20 -0.76 2.97 3.23
N VAL A 21 0.29 3.80 3.28
CA VAL A 21 1.64 3.41 3.73
C VAL A 21 1.68 3.19 5.24
N ARG A 22 0.97 4.01 6.02
CA ARG A 22 0.98 3.95 7.48
C ARG A 22 0.35 2.67 8.02
N ASP A 23 -0.71 2.19 7.36
CA ASP A 23 -1.43 0.98 7.80
C ASP A 23 -0.63 -0.31 7.55
N GLY A 24 0.23 -0.34 6.52
CA GLY A 24 1.08 -1.50 6.22
C GLY A 24 2.25 -1.73 7.19
N ALA A 25 2.62 -0.74 8.01
CA ALA A 25 3.82 -0.78 8.85
C ALA A 25 3.63 -1.42 10.24
N ARG A 26 2.46 -2.01 10.56
CA ARG A 26 2.26 -2.64 11.88
C ARG A 26 2.99 -3.98 11.98
N GLU A 27 4.00 -4.00 12.86
CA GLU A 27 4.82 -5.15 13.22
C GLU A 27 4.01 -6.36 13.71
N ILE A 28 4.43 -7.53 13.25
CA ILE A 28 3.94 -8.84 13.68
C ILE A 28 4.69 -9.26 14.96
N ARG A 29 3.96 -9.50 16.07
CA ARG A 29 4.47 -10.24 17.23
C ARG A 29 4.16 -11.73 17.10
N ASN A 30 5.12 -12.55 17.51
CA ASN A 30 5.05 -14.01 17.45
C ASN A 30 4.15 -14.59 18.55
N LEU A 31 3.33 -15.58 18.21
CA LEU A 31 2.99 -16.67 19.12
C LEU A 31 2.71 -17.97 18.34
N GLY A 32 3.19 -19.10 18.88
CA GLY A 32 3.29 -20.40 18.23
C GLY A 32 2.01 -21.25 18.28
N ASP A 33 1.90 -22.15 17.28
CA ASP A 33 1.77 -23.62 17.45
C ASP A 33 1.38 -24.35 16.14
N ASP A 34 1.37 -23.65 14.99
CA ASP A 34 1.20 -24.28 13.67
C ASP A 34 2.26 -23.81 12.66
N LEU A 35 3.50 -24.31 12.81
CA LEU A 35 4.69 -23.87 12.06
C LEU A 35 4.52 -23.92 10.53
N ALA A 36 3.79 -24.89 10.00
CA ALA A 36 3.59 -25.04 8.56
C ALA A 36 2.61 -24.00 8.00
N ARG A 37 1.47 -23.80 8.67
CA ARG A 37 0.49 -22.76 8.30
C ARG A 37 1.07 -21.37 8.51
N GLN A 38 1.70 -21.12 9.66
CA GLN A 38 2.39 -19.86 9.94
C GLN A 38 3.54 -19.60 8.97
N GLY A 39 4.28 -20.64 8.56
CA GLY A 39 5.33 -20.54 7.54
C GLY A 39 4.80 -20.08 6.18
N ARG A 40 3.68 -20.66 5.72
CA ARG A 40 3.01 -20.22 4.48
C ARG A 40 2.52 -18.78 4.58
N LEU A 41 1.78 -18.45 5.65
CA LEU A 41 1.28 -17.08 5.87
C LEU A 41 2.41 -16.05 5.91
N ARG A 42 3.55 -16.37 6.56
CA ARG A 42 4.73 -15.49 6.56
C ARG A 42 5.35 -15.32 5.17
N MET A 43 5.38 -16.37 4.36
CA MET A 43 5.84 -16.27 2.96
C MET A 43 4.90 -15.42 2.11
N ASP A 44 3.59 -15.56 2.30
CA ASP A 44 2.58 -14.76 1.59
C ASP A 44 2.66 -13.29 2.00
N ILE A 45 2.86 -13.00 3.29
CA ILE A 45 3.14 -11.67 3.82
C ILE A 45 4.38 -11.09 3.14
N PHE A 46 5.51 -11.81 3.16
CA PHE A 46 6.76 -11.34 2.57
C PHE A 46 6.65 -11.06 1.07
N GLN A 47 5.94 -11.91 0.32
CA GLN A 47 5.69 -11.70 -1.09
C GLN A 47 4.81 -10.47 -1.33
N THR A 48 3.77 -10.29 -0.51
CA THR A 48 2.86 -9.15 -0.60
C THR A 48 3.58 -7.84 -0.26
N GLU A 49 4.42 -7.81 0.77
CA GLU A 49 5.28 -6.67 1.09
C GLU A 49 6.21 -6.29 -0.06
N ARG A 50 6.84 -7.29 -0.71
CA ARG A 50 7.68 -7.05 -1.90
C ARG A 50 6.87 -6.45 -3.05
N ARG A 51 5.67 -6.95 -3.30
CA ARG A 51 4.78 -6.43 -4.36
C ARG A 51 4.31 -5.00 -4.05
N LEU A 52 3.94 -4.73 -2.80
CA LEU A 52 3.57 -3.40 -2.33
C LEU A 52 4.72 -2.41 -2.51
N LYS A 53 5.94 -2.78 -2.08
CA LYS A 53 7.14 -1.96 -2.26
C LYS A 53 7.43 -1.69 -3.74
N SER A 54 7.28 -2.70 -4.60
CA SER A 54 7.47 -2.54 -6.04
C SER A 54 6.45 -1.58 -6.65
N ALA A 55 5.18 -1.64 -6.23
CA ALA A 55 4.13 -0.75 -6.71
C ALA A 55 4.37 0.70 -6.27
N HIS A 56 4.81 0.91 -5.03
CA HIS A 56 5.25 2.23 -4.56
C HIS A 56 6.45 2.77 -5.35
N GLY A 57 7.44 1.91 -5.65
CA GLY A 57 8.59 2.29 -6.47
C GLY A 57 8.15 2.76 -7.86
N ALA A 58 7.30 1.99 -8.54
CA ALA A 58 6.77 2.34 -9.84
C ALA A 58 5.95 3.64 -9.83
N LEU A 59 5.12 3.87 -8.80
CA LEU A 59 4.39 5.13 -8.65
C LEU A 59 5.34 6.32 -8.44
N GLY A 60 6.36 6.13 -7.59
CA GLY A 60 7.39 7.15 -7.37
C GLY A 60 8.17 7.51 -8.63
N GLU A 61 8.57 6.51 -9.42
CA GLU A 61 9.24 6.70 -10.71
C GLU A 61 8.36 7.46 -11.71
N LEU A 62 7.08 7.09 -11.81
CA LEU A 62 6.11 7.76 -12.67
C LEU A 62 5.92 9.23 -12.27
N VAL A 63 5.69 9.48 -10.98
CA VAL A 63 5.53 10.85 -10.45
C VAL A 63 6.80 11.67 -10.70
N TYR A 64 7.97 11.12 -10.41
CA TYR A 64 9.24 11.79 -10.65
C TYR A 64 9.41 12.16 -12.13
N LYS A 65 9.10 11.23 -13.03
CA LYS A 65 9.13 11.46 -14.48
C LYS A 65 8.21 12.60 -14.88
N LEU A 66 6.93 12.57 -14.47
CA LEU A 66 5.95 13.61 -14.80
C LEU A 66 6.41 14.99 -14.31
N LEU A 67 6.90 15.08 -13.07
CA LEU A 67 7.45 16.31 -12.51
C LEU A 67 8.68 16.80 -13.27
N SER A 68 9.59 15.90 -13.64
CA SER A 68 10.79 16.24 -14.42
C SER A 68 10.48 16.76 -15.82
N GLU A 69 9.36 16.31 -16.39
CA GLU A 69 8.84 16.76 -17.69
C GLU A 69 7.91 18.00 -17.56
N GLY A 70 7.70 18.52 -16.34
CA GLY A 70 6.81 19.65 -16.08
C GLY A 70 5.32 19.35 -16.31
N LYS A 71 4.95 18.07 -16.35
CA LYS A 71 3.57 17.63 -16.53
C LYS A 71 2.82 17.61 -15.20
N PRO A 72 1.54 18.02 -15.18
CA PRO A 72 0.71 17.86 -14.01
C PRO A 72 0.53 16.36 -13.69
N ILE A 73 0.47 16.03 -12.41
CA ILE A 73 0.09 14.69 -11.95
C ILE A 73 -1.43 14.67 -11.88
N ASP A 74 -2.07 13.89 -12.74
CA ASP A 74 -3.51 13.66 -12.69
C ASP A 74 -3.78 12.29 -12.03
N PRO A 75 -4.42 12.24 -10.84
CA PRO A 75 -4.79 10.98 -10.20
C PRO A 75 -5.75 10.11 -11.05
N ALA A 76 -6.48 10.71 -11.98
CA ALA A 76 -7.37 10.01 -12.90
C ALA A 76 -6.63 9.48 -14.15
N GLU A 77 -5.36 9.85 -14.35
CA GLU A 77 -4.54 9.27 -15.41
C GLU A 77 -4.41 7.76 -15.17
N THR A 78 -4.69 6.97 -16.22
CA THR A 78 -4.80 5.51 -16.12
C THR A 78 -3.61 4.87 -15.41
N ALA A 79 -2.38 5.31 -15.71
CA ALA A 79 -1.18 4.76 -15.09
C ALA A 79 -1.08 5.08 -13.58
N VAL A 80 -1.45 6.29 -13.17
CA VAL A 80 -1.46 6.69 -11.75
C VAL A 80 -2.58 5.97 -10.99
N ALA A 81 -3.76 5.90 -11.59
CA ALA A 81 -4.92 5.21 -11.02
C ALA A 81 -4.65 3.70 -10.83
N GLU A 82 -4.06 3.03 -11.81
CA GLU A 82 -3.71 1.61 -11.75
C GLU A 82 -2.69 1.29 -10.66
N LEU A 83 -1.64 2.12 -10.54
CA LEU A 83 -0.62 1.94 -9.50
C LEU A 83 -1.19 2.19 -8.11
N THR A 84 -2.04 3.22 -7.97
CA THR A 84 -2.75 3.50 -6.71
C THR A 84 -3.68 2.36 -6.32
N ALA A 85 -4.43 1.80 -7.28
CA ALA A 85 -5.31 0.65 -7.04
C ALA A 85 -4.53 -0.60 -6.62
N ARG A 86 -3.37 -0.85 -7.24
CA ARG A 86 -2.46 -1.95 -6.86
C ARG A 86 -1.91 -1.80 -5.45
N ILE A 87 -1.48 -0.60 -5.10
CA ILE A 87 -1.00 -0.29 -3.74
C ILE A 87 -2.10 -0.59 -2.73
N ARG A 88 -3.33 -0.11 -2.98
CA ARG A 88 -4.47 -0.38 -2.10
C ARG A 88 -4.74 -1.87 -1.94
N TYR A 89 -4.80 -2.59 -3.07
CA TYR A 89 -5.02 -4.04 -3.07
C TYR A 89 -3.98 -4.77 -2.21
N TYR A 90 -2.68 -4.47 -2.39
CA TYR A 90 -1.63 -5.13 -1.61
C TYR A 90 -1.62 -4.71 -0.14
N SER A 91 -1.98 -3.47 0.20
CA SER A 91 -2.14 -3.04 1.60
C SER A 91 -3.31 -3.74 2.30
N ASP A 92 -4.44 -3.90 1.62
CA ASP A 92 -5.61 -4.62 2.15
C ASP A 92 -5.29 -6.11 2.36
N GLU A 93 -4.62 -6.72 1.38
CA GLU A 93 -4.19 -8.12 1.45
C GLU A 93 -3.17 -8.35 2.57
N LEU A 94 -2.17 -7.45 2.69
CA LEU A 94 -1.19 -7.51 3.77
C LEU A 94 -1.86 -7.42 5.14
N SER A 95 -2.83 -6.51 5.29
CA SER A 95 -3.59 -6.35 6.53
C SER A 95 -4.37 -7.61 6.88
N ARG A 96 -5.00 -8.26 5.89
CA ARG A 96 -5.68 -9.55 6.07
C ARG A 96 -4.72 -10.65 6.51
N LEU A 97 -3.62 -10.84 5.79
CA LEU A 97 -2.64 -11.89 6.10
C LEU A 97 -2.02 -11.69 7.49
N GLN A 98 -1.78 -10.45 7.90
CA GLN A 98 -1.32 -10.12 9.24
C GLN A 98 -2.37 -10.43 10.31
N GLN A 99 -3.65 -10.14 10.06
CA GLN A 99 -4.75 -10.52 10.98
C GLN A 99 -4.87 -12.05 11.10
N ASP A 100 -4.78 -12.77 9.99
CA ASP A 100 -4.86 -14.23 9.97
C ASP A 100 -3.68 -14.88 10.70
N LEU A 101 -2.49 -14.27 10.62
CA LEU A 101 -1.32 -14.69 11.38
C LEU A 101 -1.49 -14.41 12.89
N GLN A 102 -2.15 -13.32 13.27
CA GLN A 102 -2.41 -12.96 14.68
C GLN A 102 -3.50 -13.81 15.34
N LYS A 103 -4.52 -14.25 14.59
CA LYS A 103 -5.64 -15.03 15.13
C LYS A 103 -5.27 -16.45 15.55
N GLY A 104 -4.09 -16.97 15.17
CA GLY A 104 -3.70 -18.36 15.47
C GLY A 104 -4.61 -19.39 14.80
N PRO A 105 -4.43 -20.71 15.03
CA PRO A 105 -5.50 -21.68 14.83
C PRO A 105 -6.63 -21.29 15.77
N GLU A 106 -7.85 -21.18 15.24
CA GLU A 106 -9.02 -20.86 16.06
C GLU A 106 -9.05 -21.77 17.29
N SER A 107 -9.19 -21.15 18.45
CA SER A 107 -9.80 -21.75 19.63
C SER A 107 -11.17 -22.28 19.21
N ASN A 108 -11.22 -23.49 18.65
CA ASN A 108 -12.45 -24.24 18.51
C ASN A 108 -12.85 -24.67 19.92
N GLU A 109 -13.73 -23.89 20.55
CA GLU A 109 -14.70 -24.43 21.53
C GLU A 109 -15.76 -25.25 20.82
#